data_AF-A0A7S1X648-F1
#
_entry.id   AF-A0A7S1X648-F1
#
_cell.length_a   1.000
_cell.length_b   1.000
_cell.length_c   1.000
_cell.angle_alpha   90.00
_cell.angle_beta   90.00
_cell.angle_gamma   90.00
#
_symmetry.space_group_name_H-M   'P 1'
#
loop_
_entity.id
_entity.type
_entity.pdbx_description
1 polymer ?
#
loop_
_entity_poly.entity_id
_entity_poly.type
_entity_poly.pdbx_seq_one_letter_code
_entity_poly.pdbx_strand_id
1 'polypeptide(L)'
;SIHKYRLDRFGAHMDHEEYVPPAVVQIMETPFGVQMSGKAKEDQETIEKALNNHEGCSIAGHLDVQRVAGNFHISVQSNSFYNMKETQREILAAIQRFQKAVEKGGQPHNRILQVVHDTTRINVSHVIHEMRFGPEYPGKVNPLDGFERIVDHDSGTFKYFLKVVPTDYQFRNGKVMKTHQYSVNEYFHDIGHHDGTLPAVFFHV
;
A
#
# COMPACT_ATOMS: atom_id res chain seq x y z
N SER A 1 -10.38 13.50 -10.07
CA SER A 1 -9.35 13.54 -9.02
C SER A 1 -9.58 12.38 -8.05
N ILE A 2 -8.50 11.84 -7.47
CA ILE A 2 -8.56 10.84 -6.40
C ILE A 2 -8.35 11.57 -5.07
N HIS A 3 -9.07 11.16 -4.04
CA HIS A 3 -9.00 11.68 -2.70
C HIS A 3 -8.80 10.54 -1.70
N LYS A 4 -8.07 10.82 -0.62
CA LYS A 4 -7.86 9.90 0.51
C LYS A 4 -8.51 10.46 1.76
N TYR A 5 -9.22 9.60 2.48
CA TYR A 5 -9.82 9.89 3.78
C TYR A 5 -9.31 8.90 4.81
N ARG A 6 -9.10 9.37 6.04
CA ARG A 6 -8.68 8.52 7.14
C ARG A 6 -9.88 7.88 7.81
N LEU A 7 -9.78 6.59 8.11
CA LEU A 7 -10.83 5.83 8.77
C LEU A 7 -10.35 5.35 10.13
N ASP A 8 -11.25 5.32 11.10
CA ASP A 8 -11.01 4.61 12.34
C ASP A 8 -11.10 3.09 12.15
N ARG A 9 -10.89 2.34 13.23
CA ARG A 9 -10.95 0.87 13.23
C ARG A 9 -12.31 0.25 12.89
N PHE A 10 -13.37 1.05 12.86
CA PHE A 10 -14.73 0.62 12.52
C PHE A 10 -15.13 1.08 11.11
N GLY A 11 -14.23 1.74 10.38
CA GLY A 11 -14.49 2.28 9.05
C GLY A 11 -15.20 3.64 9.06
N ALA A 12 -15.32 4.31 10.22
CA ALA A 12 -15.90 5.65 10.27
C ALA A 12 -14.87 6.70 9.82
N HIS A 13 -15.33 7.66 9.03
CA HIS A 13 -14.49 8.78 8.58
C HIS A 13 -14.07 9.64 9.77
N MET A 14 -12.77 9.87 9.90
CA MET A 14 -12.19 10.76 10.91
C MET A 14 -11.99 12.16 10.33
N ASP A 15 -10.90 12.32 9.58
CA ASP A 15 -10.47 13.59 8.97
C ASP A 15 -10.18 13.40 7.47
N HIS A 16 -10.34 14.48 6.70
CA HIS A 16 -9.85 14.54 5.33
C HIS A 16 -8.33 14.76 5.35
N GLU A 17 -7.58 13.71 5.08
CA GLU A 17 -6.12 13.74 5.07
C GLU A 17 -5.61 13.20 3.73
N GLU A 18 -5.25 14.12 2.83
CA GLU A 18 -4.64 13.77 1.57
C GLU A 18 -3.27 13.13 1.75
N TYR A 19 -2.85 12.39 0.73
CA TYR A 19 -1.54 11.76 0.77
C TYR A 19 -0.41 12.81 0.83
N VAL A 20 0.38 12.74 1.91
CA VAL A 20 1.63 13.48 2.06
C VAL A 20 2.78 12.47 2.11
N PRO A 21 3.77 12.55 1.21
CA PRO A 21 4.96 11.72 1.28
C PRO A 21 5.67 11.88 2.63
N PRO A 22 6.07 10.79 3.31
CA PRO A 22 6.77 10.87 4.57
C PRO A 22 8.16 11.48 4.36
N ALA A 23 8.65 12.17 5.39
CA ALA A 23 9.99 12.72 5.37
C ALA A 23 11.04 11.61 5.27
N VAL A 24 12.09 11.90 4.51
CA VAL A 24 13.28 11.05 4.45
C VAL A 24 13.95 11.09 5.83
N VAL A 25 14.29 9.91 6.36
CA VAL A 25 15.08 9.81 7.60
C VAL A 25 16.43 10.47 7.38
N GLN A 26 16.64 11.62 8.02
CA GLN A 26 17.93 12.27 8.11
C GLN A 26 18.48 12.06 9.51
N ILE A 27 19.71 11.56 9.56
CA ILE A 27 20.42 11.31 10.80
C ILE A 27 21.30 12.52 11.09
N MET A 28 21.04 13.18 12.22
CA MET A 28 21.81 14.33 12.70
C MET A 28 22.68 13.93 13.88
N GLU A 29 23.96 14.26 13.82
CA GLU A 29 24.85 14.18 14.97
C GLU A 29 24.57 15.35 15.91
N THR A 30 24.27 15.03 17.17
CA THR A 30 24.04 15.99 18.23
C THR A 30 25.03 15.74 19.37
N PRO A 31 25.25 16.72 20.27
CA PRO A 31 26.10 16.51 21.46
C PRO A 31 25.62 15.37 22.37
N PHE A 32 24.35 14.96 22.25
CA PHE A 32 23.74 13.88 23.04
C PHE A 32 23.61 12.56 22.25
N GLY A 33 24.22 12.49 21.07
CA GLY A 33 24.20 11.30 20.21
C GLY A 33 23.51 11.54 18.88
N VAL A 34 23.01 10.47 18.30
CA VAL A 34 22.45 10.44 16.94
C VAL A 34 20.94 10.56 17.00
N GLN A 35 20.35 11.55 16.31
CA GLN A 35 18.90 11.78 16.31
C GLN A 35 18.34 11.86 14.88
N MET A 36 17.09 11.43 14.69
CA MET A 36 16.33 11.66 13.46
C MET A 36 15.88 13.12 13.34
N SER A 37 15.68 13.59 12.10
CA SER A 37 15.02 14.87 11.85
C SER A 37 13.64 14.93 12.52
N GLY A 38 13.25 16.12 12.99
CA GLY A 38 12.00 16.32 13.74
C GLY A 38 10.76 15.84 12.98
N LYS A 39 10.69 16.12 11.67
CA LYS A 39 9.59 15.67 10.81
C LYS A 39 9.53 14.15 10.65
N ALA A 40 10.67 13.47 10.50
CA ALA A 40 10.70 12.02 10.40
C ALA A 40 10.28 11.34 11.73
N LYS A 41 10.61 11.97 12.87
CA LYS A 41 10.14 11.53 14.18
C LYS A 41 8.62 11.66 14.32
N GLU A 42 8.05 12.80 13.91
CA GLU A 42 6.60 13.02 13.91
C GLU A 42 5.86 12.04 12.98
N ASP A 43 6.40 11.78 11.79
CA ASP A 43 5.85 10.80 10.85
C ASP A 43 5.87 9.39 11.47
N GLN A 44 6.96 9.02 12.14
CA GLN A 44 7.09 7.75 12.84
C GLN A 44 6.06 7.58 13.96
N GLU A 45 5.85 8.61 14.79
CA GLU A 45 4.83 8.61 15.84
C GLU A 45 3.41 8.49 15.26
N THR A 46 3.15 9.20 14.15
CA THR A 46 1.86 9.16 13.45
C THR A 46 1.57 7.77 12.87
N ILE A 47 2.57 7.15 12.23
CA ILE A 47 2.48 5.79 11.68
C ILE A 47 2.27 4.76 12.80
N GLU A 48 3.06 4.83 13.89
CA GLU A 48 2.93 3.92 15.03
C GLU A 48 1.53 4.02 15.68
N LYS A 49 1.02 5.24 15.83
CA LYS A 49 -0.34 5.48 16.34
C LYS A 49 -1.41 4.90 15.42
N ALA A 50 -1.32 5.13 14.12
CA ALA A 50 -2.30 4.61 13.15
C ALA A 50 -2.32 3.07 13.12
N LEU A 51 -1.15 2.43 13.15
CA LEU A 51 -1.03 0.97 13.23
C LEU A 51 -1.65 0.42 14.52
N ASN A 52 -1.33 1.00 15.68
CA ASN A 52 -1.83 0.53 16.98
C ASN A 52 -3.34 0.76 17.16
N ASN A 53 -3.87 1.81 16.53
CA ASN A 53 -5.30 2.10 16.55
C ASN A 53 -6.09 1.29 15.53
N HIS A 54 -5.44 0.49 14.67
CA HIS A 54 -6.06 -0.21 13.55
C HIS A 54 -6.80 0.73 12.60
N GLU A 55 -6.22 1.89 12.32
CA GLU A 55 -6.80 2.86 11.39
C GLU A 55 -6.71 2.37 9.94
N GLY A 56 -7.71 2.75 9.14
CA GLY A 56 -7.80 2.44 7.72
C GLY A 56 -7.78 3.69 6.85
N CYS A 57 -8.01 3.51 5.55
CA CYS A 57 -8.26 4.63 4.65
C CYS A 57 -9.34 4.30 3.62
N SER A 58 -10.08 5.33 3.22
CA SER A 58 -11.01 5.28 2.09
C SER A 58 -10.41 6.10 0.95
N ILE A 59 -10.33 5.49 -0.23
CA ILE A 59 -9.79 6.11 -1.43
C ILE A 59 -10.91 6.15 -2.46
N ALA A 60 -11.25 7.33 -2.95
CA ALA A 60 -12.36 7.51 -3.88
C ALA A 60 -12.03 8.59 -4.92
N GLY A 61 -12.51 8.39 -6.14
CA GLY A 61 -12.34 9.36 -7.20
C GLY A 61 -12.45 8.77 -8.60
N HIS A 62 -12.02 9.55 -9.58
CA HIS A 62 -11.94 9.14 -10.98
C HIS A 62 -10.59 9.56 -11.57
N LEU A 63 -10.11 8.75 -12.51
CA LEU A 63 -8.93 9.03 -13.32
C LEU A 63 -9.29 8.98 -14.80
N ASP A 64 -8.84 9.97 -15.55
CA ASP A 64 -8.83 9.92 -17.01
C ASP A 64 -7.49 9.34 -17.47
N VAL A 65 -7.54 8.14 -18.06
CA VAL A 65 -6.35 7.41 -18.50
C VAL A 65 -6.40 7.16 -20.00
N GLN A 66 -5.22 7.02 -20.61
CA GLN A 66 -5.13 6.53 -21.98
C GLN A 66 -5.53 5.06 -22.04
N ARG A 67 -6.16 4.67 -23.15
CA ARG A 67 -6.60 3.29 -23.37
C ARG A 67 -5.46 2.40 -23.87
N VAL A 68 -4.50 2.17 -22.98
CA VAL A 68 -3.32 1.30 -23.18
C VAL A 68 -3.20 0.36 -21.98
N ALA A 69 -2.41 -0.71 -22.14
CA ALA A 69 -2.09 -1.58 -21.01
C ALA A 69 -1.40 -0.77 -19.90
N GLY A 70 -1.84 -0.97 -18.67
CA GLY A 70 -1.42 -0.15 -17.53
C GLY A 70 -1.51 -0.89 -16.21
N ASN A 71 -1.01 -0.22 -15.17
CA ASN A 71 -1.09 -0.69 -13.80
C ASN A 71 -1.30 0.52 -12.89
N PHE A 72 -2.28 0.43 -12.01
CA PHE A 72 -2.34 1.32 -10.87
C PHE A 72 -2.34 0.48 -9.59
N HIS A 73 -1.73 0.99 -8.54
CA HIS A 73 -1.58 0.25 -7.30
C HIS A 73 -1.72 1.15 -6.09
N ILE A 74 -2.16 0.54 -5.00
CA ILE A 74 -2.25 1.14 -3.68
C ILE A 74 -1.22 0.41 -2.82
N SER A 75 -0.23 1.14 -2.35
CA SER A 75 0.82 0.61 -1.51
C SER A 75 1.25 1.65 -0.48
N VAL A 76 1.91 1.15 0.55
CA VAL A 76 2.71 1.99 1.45
C VAL A 76 3.99 2.43 0.74
N GLN A 77 4.42 3.66 0.99
CA GLN A 77 5.67 4.18 0.41
C GLN A 77 6.87 3.54 1.11
N SER A 78 7.93 3.22 0.36
CA SER A 78 9.19 2.65 0.90
C SER A 78 9.75 3.46 2.08
N ASN A 79 9.72 4.79 2.00
CA ASN A 79 10.16 5.68 3.08
C ASN A 79 9.33 5.52 4.37
N SER A 80 8.04 5.19 4.28
CA SER A 80 7.21 4.91 5.46
C SER A 80 7.73 3.71 6.25
N PHE A 81 8.34 2.72 5.58
CA PHE A 81 8.91 1.54 6.25
C PHE A 81 10.17 1.87 7.04
N TYR A 82 11.06 2.69 6.49
CA TYR A 82 12.25 3.15 7.23
C TYR A 82 11.88 4.02 8.44
N ASN A 83 10.69 4.66 8.41
CA ASN A 83 10.14 5.39 9.55
C ASN A 83 9.48 4.47 10.58
N MET A 84 9.26 3.18 10.30
CA MET A 84 8.69 2.27 11.30
C MET A 84 9.72 1.94 12.38
N LYS A 85 9.27 2.02 13.63
CA LYS A 85 10.12 1.79 14.81
C LYS A 85 10.72 0.39 14.89
N GLU A 86 9.98 -0.63 14.47
CA GLU A 86 10.48 -2.00 14.51
C GLU A 86 11.52 -2.23 13.41
N THR A 87 11.25 -1.76 12.20
CA THR A 87 12.24 -1.69 11.11
C THR A 87 13.55 -1.06 11.57
N GLN A 88 13.50 0.07 12.28
CA GLN A 88 14.71 0.71 12.81
C GLN A 88 15.43 -0.14 13.85
N ARG A 89 14.69 -0.81 14.75
CA ARG A 89 15.28 -1.74 15.73
C ARG A 89 15.98 -2.90 15.04
N GLU A 90 15.39 -3.47 13.99
CA GLU A 90 15.97 -4.55 13.20
C GLU A 90 17.26 -4.10 12.48
N ILE A 91 17.24 -2.90 11.87
CA ILE A 91 18.42 -2.29 11.24
C ILE A 91 19.54 -2.11 12.27
N LEU A 92 19.24 -1.52 13.43
CA LEU A 92 20.23 -1.28 14.48
C LEU A 92 20.79 -2.59 15.02
N ALA A 93 19.95 -3.60 15.27
CA ALA A 93 20.37 -4.91 15.71
C ALA A 93 21.27 -5.60 14.66
N ALA A 94 20.95 -5.47 13.37
CA ALA A 94 21.76 -6.01 12.28
C ALA A 94 23.14 -5.32 12.21
N ILE A 95 23.19 -3.99 12.33
CA ILE A 95 24.44 -3.21 12.39
C ILE A 95 25.30 -3.65 13.59
N GLN A 96 24.71 -3.77 14.78
CA GLN A 96 25.43 -4.20 15.99
C GLN A 96 25.99 -5.61 15.85
N ARG A 97 25.23 -6.54 15.27
CA ARG A 97 25.70 -7.91 14.99
C ARG A 97 26.88 -7.90 14.03
N PHE A 98 26.80 -7.10 12.97
CA PHE A 98 27.87 -6.94 11.99
C PHE A 98 29.14 -6.36 12.61
N GLN A 99 29.02 -5.27 13.37
CA GLN A 99 30.14 -4.65 14.08
C GLN A 99 30.84 -5.64 15.02
N LYS A 100 30.07 -6.37 15.83
CA LYS A 100 30.60 -7.39 16.74
C LYS A 100 31.30 -8.54 16.01
N ALA A 101 30.84 -8.93 14.82
CA ALA A 101 31.48 -9.96 14.01
C ALA A 101 32.83 -9.49 13.46
N VAL A 102 32.90 -8.25 12.97
CA VAL A 102 34.13 -7.62 12.48
C VAL A 102 35.16 -7.45 13.61
N GLU A 103 34.74 -6.97 14.79
CA GLU A 103 35.62 -6.79 15.96
C GLU A 103 36.24 -8.10 16.45
N LYS A 104 35.52 -9.21 16.34
CA LYS A 104 35.99 -10.55 16.75
C LYS A 104 36.92 -11.21 15.72
N GLY A 105 37.31 -10.50 14.65
CA GLY A 105 38.13 -11.05 13.56
C GLY A 105 37.41 -12.11 12.72
N GLY A 106 36.09 -12.27 12.89
CA GLY A 106 35.28 -13.14 12.04
C GLY A 106 35.11 -12.52 10.66
N GLN A 107 35.37 -13.30 9.61
CA GLN A 107 34.97 -12.91 8.26
C GLN A 107 33.44 -13.05 8.17
N PRO A 108 32.68 -11.95 8.00
CA PRO A 108 31.23 -12.06 7.83
C PRO A 108 30.96 -12.82 6.54
N HIS A 109 30.38 -14.02 6.65
CA HIS A 109 29.83 -14.72 5.50
C HIS A 109 28.68 -13.86 4.95
N ASN A 110 28.79 -13.46 3.69
CA ASN A 110 27.96 -12.43 3.02
C ASN A 110 28.19 -11.00 3.55
N ARG A 111 28.92 -10.17 2.78
CA ARG A 111 29.23 -8.76 3.10
C ARG A 111 28.02 -7.80 3.00
N ILE A 112 26.85 -8.30 2.64
CA ILE A 112 25.65 -7.49 2.46
C ILE A 112 24.90 -7.48 3.78
N LEU A 113 24.72 -6.27 4.35
CA LEU A 113 23.79 -6.05 5.45
C LEU A 113 22.38 -6.34 4.92
N GLN A 114 21.88 -7.57 5.13
CA GLN A 114 20.51 -7.91 4.78
C GLN A 114 19.59 -7.32 5.84
N VAL A 115 19.08 -6.13 5.55
CA VAL A 115 17.97 -5.55 6.29
C VAL A 115 16.70 -6.19 5.74
N VAL A 116 16.14 -7.12 6.50
CA VAL A 116 14.80 -7.62 6.26
C VAL A 116 13.86 -6.73 7.06
N HIS A 117 12.85 -6.17 6.40
CA HIS A 117 11.81 -5.38 7.04
C HIS A 117 10.65 -6.30 7.40
N ASP A 118 10.20 -6.31 8.65
CA ASP A 118 8.96 -7.00 9.01
C ASP A 118 7.73 -6.24 8.47
N THR A 119 7.28 -6.63 7.28
CA THR A 119 6.12 -6.03 6.61
C THR A 119 4.79 -6.69 7.01
N THR A 120 4.83 -7.73 7.86
CA THR A 120 3.67 -8.52 8.27
C THR A 120 2.62 -7.72 9.05
N ARG A 121 3.03 -6.59 9.67
CA ARG A 121 2.11 -5.73 10.44
C ARG A 121 1.23 -4.82 9.59
N ILE A 122 1.41 -4.80 8.28
CA ILE A 122 0.59 -3.99 7.39
C ILE A 122 -0.62 -4.81 6.99
N ASN A 123 -1.79 -4.35 7.37
CA ASN A 123 -3.02 -5.01 6.95
C ASN A 123 -3.37 -4.56 5.52
N VAL A 124 -3.48 -5.51 4.59
CA VAL A 124 -3.88 -5.28 3.19
C VAL A 124 -5.33 -5.69 2.90
N SER A 125 -6.11 -5.96 3.95
CA SER A 125 -7.54 -6.19 3.82
C SER A 125 -8.21 -4.95 3.26
N HIS A 126 -9.17 -5.13 2.37
CA HIS A 126 -9.82 -4.03 1.68
C HIS A 126 -11.21 -4.41 1.18
N VAL A 127 -12.01 -3.37 0.98
CA VAL A 127 -13.31 -3.44 0.31
C VAL A 127 -13.24 -2.54 -0.92
N ILE A 128 -13.54 -3.10 -2.09
CA ILE A 128 -13.71 -2.34 -3.33
C ILE A 128 -15.19 -1.98 -3.41
N HIS A 129 -15.52 -0.76 -2.98
CA HIS A 129 -16.90 -0.30 -3.01
C HIS A 129 -17.44 -0.17 -4.44
N GLU A 130 -16.65 0.44 -5.32
CA GLU A 130 -17.02 0.65 -6.72
C GLU A 130 -15.77 0.65 -7.59
N MET A 131 -15.80 -0.12 -8.69
CA MET A 131 -14.80 -0.05 -9.74
C MET A 131 -15.46 -0.11 -11.11
N ARG A 132 -15.41 1.03 -11.82
CA ARG A 132 -16.10 1.22 -13.09
C ARG A 132 -15.15 1.73 -14.17
N PHE A 133 -15.35 1.21 -15.38
CA PHE A 133 -14.77 1.77 -16.61
C PHE A 133 -15.87 2.43 -17.46
N GLY A 134 -15.68 3.71 -17.80
CA GLY A 134 -16.62 4.49 -18.60
C GLY A 134 -17.96 4.80 -17.89
N PRO A 135 -18.96 5.29 -18.63
CA PRO A 135 -20.24 5.70 -18.06
C PRO A 135 -21.08 4.53 -17.56
N GLU A 136 -22.01 4.86 -16.66
CA GLU A 136 -23.00 3.94 -16.10
C GLU A 136 -24.21 3.79 -17.02
N TYR A 137 -24.83 2.61 -17.01
CA TYR A 137 -26.08 2.33 -17.71
C TYR A 137 -26.95 1.34 -16.93
N PRO A 138 -28.28 1.34 -17.16
CA PRO A 138 -29.20 0.45 -16.45
C PRO A 138 -28.81 -1.03 -16.60
N GLY A 139 -28.70 -1.74 -15.48
CA GLY A 139 -28.35 -3.16 -15.46
C GLY A 139 -26.86 -3.46 -15.66
N LYS A 140 -25.98 -2.45 -15.66
CA LYS A 140 -24.54 -2.69 -15.59
C LYS A 140 -24.20 -3.33 -14.24
N VAL A 141 -23.40 -4.37 -14.29
CA VAL A 141 -22.83 -5.03 -13.11
C VAL A 141 -21.33 -5.04 -13.30
N ASN A 142 -20.59 -4.41 -12.39
CA ASN A 142 -19.14 -4.46 -12.42
C ASN A 142 -18.66 -5.60 -11.49
N PRO A 143 -17.75 -6.48 -11.95
CA PRO A 143 -17.31 -7.63 -11.15
C PRO A 143 -16.74 -7.33 -9.75
N LEU A 144 -16.13 -6.16 -9.54
CA LEU A 144 -15.49 -5.81 -8.26
C LEU A 144 -16.33 -4.87 -7.38
N ASP A 145 -17.56 -4.51 -7.77
CA ASP A 145 -18.41 -3.67 -6.92
C ASP A 145 -18.80 -4.45 -5.65
N GLY A 146 -18.54 -3.87 -4.47
CA GLY A 146 -18.80 -4.50 -3.17
C GLY A 146 -17.86 -5.66 -2.83
N PHE A 147 -16.75 -5.83 -3.56
CA PHE A 147 -15.84 -6.97 -3.36
C PHE A 147 -14.98 -6.79 -2.12
N GLU A 148 -14.88 -7.82 -1.28
CA GLU A 148 -14.19 -7.76 0.01
C GLU A 148 -13.08 -8.83 0.08
N ARG A 149 -11.92 -8.43 0.61
CA ARG A 149 -10.83 -9.32 0.97
C ARG A 149 -10.32 -8.99 2.35
N ILE A 150 -10.46 -9.96 3.25
CA ILE A 150 -9.93 -9.89 4.62
C ILE A 150 -8.78 -10.88 4.72
N VAL A 151 -7.62 -10.39 5.17
CA VAL A 151 -6.44 -11.20 5.46
C VAL A 151 -6.35 -11.35 6.98
N ASP A 152 -6.42 -12.60 7.45
CA ASP A 152 -6.44 -12.98 8.86
C ASP A 152 -5.08 -13.47 9.39
N HIS A 153 -4.08 -13.57 8.52
CA HIS A 153 -2.70 -13.95 8.83
C HIS A 153 -1.72 -12.81 8.50
N ASP A 154 -0.45 -13.16 8.25
CA ASP A 154 0.59 -12.24 7.77
C ASP A 154 0.14 -11.37 6.58
N SER A 155 0.87 -10.29 6.34
CA SER A 155 0.60 -9.39 5.21
C SER A 155 0.83 -10.06 3.84
N GLY A 156 0.27 -9.47 2.78
CA GLY A 156 0.47 -9.99 1.43
C GLY A 156 0.32 -8.96 0.32
N THR A 157 0.29 -9.44 -0.91
CA THR A 157 0.06 -8.64 -2.11
C THR A 157 -1.12 -9.19 -2.89
N PHE A 158 -2.12 -8.34 -3.14
CA PHE A 158 -3.22 -8.65 -4.07
C PHE A 158 -2.89 -8.14 -5.47
N LYS A 159 -3.22 -8.93 -6.49
CA LYS A 159 -3.12 -8.55 -7.90
C LYS A 159 -4.42 -8.88 -8.61
N TYR A 160 -5.08 -7.85 -9.10
CA TYR A 160 -6.27 -7.95 -9.93
C TYR A 160 -5.89 -7.71 -11.39
N PHE A 161 -6.14 -8.68 -12.25
CA PHE A 161 -5.94 -8.57 -13.70
C PHE A 161 -7.30 -8.33 -14.36
N LEU A 162 -7.51 -7.09 -14.75
CA LEU A 162 -8.73 -6.56 -15.33
C LEU A 162 -8.61 -6.63 -16.86
N LYS A 163 -9.54 -7.30 -17.52
CA LYS A 163 -9.65 -7.29 -18.98
C LYS A 163 -10.83 -6.44 -19.40
N VAL A 164 -10.56 -5.21 -19.83
CA VAL A 164 -11.59 -4.23 -20.22
C VAL A 164 -11.95 -4.36 -21.69
N VAL A 165 -13.25 -4.45 -21.98
CA VAL A 165 -13.82 -4.59 -23.32
C VAL A 165 -14.78 -3.42 -23.58
N PRO A 166 -14.60 -2.65 -24.68
CA PRO A 166 -15.56 -1.62 -25.06
C PRO A 166 -16.85 -2.25 -25.55
N THR A 167 -17.95 -1.62 -25.20
CA THR A 167 -19.30 -2.04 -25.55
C THR A 167 -20.13 -0.83 -25.95
N ASP A 168 -21.16 -1.05 -26.76
CA ASP A 168 -22.14 -0.03 -27.10
C ASP A 168 -23.46 -0.37 -26.43
N TYR A 169 -23.97 0.53 -25.60
CA TYR A 169 -25.31 0.40 -25.01
C TYR A 169 -26.31 1.21 -25.84
N GLN A 170 -27.34 0.54 -26.34
CA GLN A 170 -28.39 1.18 -27.12
C GLN A 170 -29.64 1.39 -26.26
N PHE A 171 -30.01 2.65 -26.06
CA PHE A 171 -31.23 3.03 -25.39
C PHE A 171 -32.45 2.71 -26.26
N ARG A 172 -33.62 2.53 -25.63
CA ARG A 172 -34.90 2.28 -26.33
C ARG A 172 -35.29 3.38 -27.31
N ASN A 173 -34.79 4.60 -27.12
CA ASN A 173 -34.99 5.74 -28.03
C ASN A 173 -33.98 5.77 -29.20
N GLY A 174 -33.16 4.73 -29.37
CA GLY A 174 -32.17 4.61 -30.44
C GLY A 174 -30.82 5.29 -30.16
N LYS A 175 -30.67 6.06 -29.07
CA LYS A 175 -29.39 6.66 -28.69
C LYS A 175 -28.38 5.56 -28.35
N VAL A 176 -27.15 5.68 -28.85
CA VAL A 176 -26.04 4.77 -28.53
C VAL A 176 -25.07 5.47 -27.60
N MET A 177 -24.62 4.75 -26.56
CA MET A 177 -23.61 5.21 -25.61
C MET A 177 -22.41 4.26 -25.63
N LYS A 178 -21.22 4.84 -25.77
CA LYS A 178 -19.95 4.10 -25.61
C LYS A 178 -19.76 3.76 -24.14
N THR A 179 -19.59 2.48 -23.85
CA THR A 179 -19.50 1.91 -22.51
C THR A 179 -18.33 0.94 -22.45
N HIS A 180 -18.02 0.45 -21.25
CA HIS A 180 -17.04 -0.61 -21.06
C HIS A 180 -17.58 -1.62 -20.07
N GLN A 181 -17.21 -2.87 -20.31
CA GLN A 181 -17.36 -3.98 -19.38
C GLN A 181 -15.97 -4.54 -19.08
N TYR A 182 -15.83 -5.28 -17.99
CA TYR A 182 -14.58 -5.96 -17.71
C TYR A 182 -14.81 -7.31 -17.04
N SER A 183 -13.77 -8.14 -17.10
CA SER A 183 -13.64 -9.36 -16.30
C SER A 183 -12.40 -9.23 -15.43
N VAL A 184 -12.35 -9.99 -14.33
CA VAL A 184 -11.25 -9.93 -13.37
C VAL A 184 -10.75 -11.33 -13.03
N ASN A 185 -9.43 -11.47 -12.95
CA ASN A 185 -8.76 -12.57 -12.28
C ASN A 185 -8.00 -12.02 -11.07
N GLU A 186 -8.05 -12.73 -9.95
CA GLU A 186 -7.38 -12.34 -8.71
C GLU A 186 -6.24 -13.31 -8.38
N TYR A 187 -5.15 -12.75 -7.84
CA TYR A 187 -4.06 -13.50 -7.25
C TYR A 187 -3.66 -12.85 -5.92
N PHE A 188 -3.40 -13.68 -4.93
CA PHE A 188 -2.82 -13.26 -3.65
C PHE A 188 -1.46 -13.93 -3.46
N HIS A 189 -0.45 -13.14 -3.11
CA HIS A 189 0.88 -13.61 -2.73
C HIS A 189 1.11 -13.28 -1.26
N ASP A 190 1.27 -14.32 -0.45
CA ASP A 190 1.59 -14.20 0.97
C ASP A 190 3.05 -13.76 1.15
N ILE A 191 3.29 -12.76 2.01
CA ILE A 191 4.61 -12.23 2.30
C ILE A 191 5.02 -12.76 3.68
N GLY A 192 5.83 -13.82 3.67
CA GLY A 192 6.49 -14.28 4.90
C GLY A 192 7.51 -13.25 5.40
N HIS A 193 7.89 -13.37 6.69
CA HIS A 193 8.81 -12.47 7.40
C HIS A 193 10.17 -12.16 6.74
N HIS A 194 10.55 -12.84 5.64
CA HIS A 194 11.85 -12.72 4.98
C HIS A 194 11.80 -12.45 3.47
N ASP A 195 10.62 -12.29 2.88
CA ASP A 195 10.49 -12.11 1.42
C ASP A 195 10.87 -10.68 0.98
N GLY A 196 10.82 -9.70 1.89
CA GLY A 196 11.19 -8.30 1.62
C GLY A 196 10.26 -7.58 0.62
N THR A 197 9.27 -8.30 0.08
CA THR A 197 8.20 -7.76 -0.75
C THR A 197 7.35 -6.79 0.07
N LEU A 198 7.00 -5.65 -0.54
CA LEU A 198 6.13 -4.68 0.10
C LEU A 198 4.66 -5.05 -0.12
N PRO A 199 3.83 -5.05 0.93
CA PRO A 199 2.41 -5.26 0.80
C PRO A 199 1.73 -4.18 -0.05
N ALA A 200 0.87 -4.62 -0.95
CA ALA A 200 0.21 -3.73 -1.89
C ALA A 200 -1.02 -4.39 -2.55
N VAL A 201 -1.87 -3.56 -3.14
CA VAL A 201 -2.99 -3.97 -3.99
C VAL A 201 -2.76 -3.42 -5.38
N PHE A 202 -2.56 -4.30 -6.36
CA PHE A 202 -2.29 -3.95 -7.75
C PHE A 202 -3.50 -4.22 -8.64
N PHE A 203 -3.70 -3.33 -9.61
CA PHE A 203 -4.73 -3.43 -10.63
C PHE A 203 -4.07 -3.30 -12.01
N HIS A 204 -3.92 -4.44 -12.68
CA HIS A 204 -3.39 -4.53 -14.04
C HIS A 204 -4.56 -4.42 -15.03
N VAL A 205 -4.53 -3.40 -15.89
CA VAL A 205 -5.61 -3.06 -16.84
C VAL A 205 -5.13 -3.18 -18.28
#